data_AF-A0A7L3JVY5-F1
#
_entry.id   AF-A0A7L3JVY5-F1
#
_cell.length_a   1.000
_cell.length_b   1.000
_cell.length_c   1.000
_cell.angle_alpha   90.00
_cell.angle_beta   90.00
_cell.angle_gamma   90.00
#
_symmetry.space_group_name_H-M   'P 1'
#
loop_
_entity.id
_entity.type
_entity.pdbx_description
1 polymer ?
#
loop_
_entity_poly.entity_id
_entity_poly.type
_entity_poly.pdbx_seq_one_letter_code
_entity_poly.pdbx_strand_id
1 'polypeptide(L)'
;MLSNKRIQELELVMEFEKVEECFKEVSSWIENVGRKRLKETTNLDDSLEVLLQAQKQFKEFDLVASEYCKRGQEALKKKNQWEDFSFVDVHSYRAKLQTYEDQLEEFCTQLDETRHRVCETVRLYEFFDKVRQGICLMEEGVKS
;
A
#
# COMPACT_ATOMS: atom_id res chain seq x y z
N MET A 1 -45.59 -5.07 10.54
CA MET A 1 -44.27 -5.16 9.86
C MET A 1 -43.15 -4.40 10.60
N LEU A 2 -43.14 -4.36 11.94
CA LEU A 2 -42.09 -3.68 12.73
C LEU A 2 -40.90 -4.59 13.10
N SER A 3 -41.11 -5.92 13.13
CA SER A 3 -40.09 -6.91 13.47
C SER A 3 -38.91 -6.92 12.49
N ASN A 4 -39.19 -6.86 11.18
CA ASN A 4 -38.13 -6.86 10.15
C ASN A 4 -37.26 -5.61 10.16
N LYS A 5 -37.83 -4.44 10.50
CA LYS A 5 -37.07 -3.18 10.53
C LYS A 5 -35.99 -3.21 11.62
N ARG A 6 -36.33 -3.72 12.80
CA ARG A 6 -35.39 -3.80 13.93
C ARG A 6 -34.30 -4.84 13.70
N ILE A 7 -34.60 -5.93 12.98
CA ILE A 7 -33.61 -6.92 12.55
C ILE A 7 -32.62 -6.30 11.55
N GLN A 8 -33.12 -5.59 10.54
CA GLN A 8 -32.29 -4.90 9.55
C GLN A 8 -31.38 -3.83 10.17
N GLU A 9 -31.89 -3.08 11.15
CA GLU A 9 -31.10 -2.09 11.90
C GLU A 9 -29.97 -2.77 12.71
N LEU A 10 -30.24 -3.91 13.35
CA LEU A 10 -29.21 -4.67 14.09
C LEU A 10 -28.14 -5.27 13.16
N GLU A 11 -28.56 -5.82 12.01
CA GLU A 11 -27.63 -6.33 10.99
C GLU A 11 -26.70 -5.21 10.47
N LEU A 12 -27.24 -4.00 10.26
CA LEU A 12 -26.46 -2.85 9.83
C LEU A 12 -25.42 -2.42 10.88
N VAL A 13 -25.81 -2.39 12.16
CA VAL A 13 -24.88 -2.08 13.26
C VAL A 13 -23.74 -3.09 13.32
N MET A 14 -24.03 -4.38 13.17
CA MET A 14 -22.99 -5.42 13.16
C MET A 14 -22.03 -5.28 11.97
N GLU A 15 -22.54 -4.95 10.77
CA GLU A 15 -21.67 -4.74 9.61
C GLU A 15 -20.81 -3.48 9.77
N PHE A 16 -21.37 -2.43 10.37
CA PHE A 16 -20.64 -1.21 10.69
C PHE A 16 -19.46 -1.46 11.62
N GLU A 17 -19.67 -2.21 12.71
CA GLU A 17 -18.60 -2.56 13.65
C GLU A 17 -17.47 -3.32 12.96
N LYS A 18 -17.78 -4.26 12.05
CA LYS A 18 -16.77 -4.99 11.27
C LYS A 18 -15.96 -4.07 10.37
N VAL A 19 -16.60 -3.08 9.74
CA VAL A 19 -15.90 -2.11 8.89
C VAL A 19 -15.02 -1.19 9.72
N GLU A 20 -15.49 -0.72 10.87
CA GLU A 20 -14.70 0.09 11.79
C GLU A 20 -13.48 -0.68 12.32
N GLU A 21 -13.65 -1.95 12.69
CA GLU A 21 -12.55 -2.82 13.11
C GLU A 21 -11.52 -3.03 12.00
N CYS A 22 -11.98 -3.25 10.76
CA CYS A 22 -11.10 -3.34 9.60
C CYS A 22 -10.27 -2.06 9.41
N PHE A 23 -10.89 -0.87 9.53
CA PHE A 23 -10.15 0.39 9.45
C PHE A 23 -9.11 0.53 10.56
N LYS A 24 -9.45 0.17 11.80
CA LYS A 24 -8.50 0.18 12.92
C LYS A 24 -7.31 -0.74 12.67
N GLU A 25 -7.56 -1.94 12.15
CA GLU A 25 -6.49 -2.90 11.83
C GLU A 25 -5.58 -2.37 10.72
N VAL A 26 -6.16 -1.93 9.59
CA VAL A 26 -5.43 -1.40 8.44
C VAL A 26 -4.61 -0.17 8.83
N SER A 27 -5.23 0.78 9.54
CA SER A 27 -4.58 2.01 10.01
C SER A 27 -3.42 1.70 10.96
N SER A 28 -3.64 0.80 11.93
CA SER A 28 -2.58 0.37 12.84
C SER A 28 -1.41 -0.28 12.09
N TRP A 29 -1.70 -1.13 11.10
CA TRP A 29 -0.66 -1.76 10.30
C TRP A 29 0.13 -0.73 9.46
N ILE A 30 -0.56 0.22 8.82
CA ILE A 30 0.07 1.30 8.04
C ILE A 30 1.06 2.08 8.92
N GLU A 31 0.63 2.54 10.09
CA GLU A 31 1.47 3.36 10.97
C GLU A 31 2.62 2.56 11.60
N ASN A 32 2.35 1.33 12.05
CA ASN A 32 3.32 0.57 12.81
C ASN A 32 4.32 -0.20 11.96
N VAL A 33 3.93 -0.57 10.73
CA VAL A 33 4.72 -1.41 9.83
C VAL A 33 4.92 -0.73 8.49
N GLY A 34 3.83 -0.38 7.79
CA GLY A 34 3.85 0.10 6.40
C GLY A 34 4.79 1.29 6.20
N ARG A 35 4.57 2.39 6.94
CA ARG A 35 5.36 3.62 6.82
C ARG A 35 6.83 3.43 7.19
N LYS A 36 7.13 2.59 8.19
CA LYS A 36 8.52 2.30 8.58
C LYS A 36 9.26 1.57 7.47
N ARG A 37 8.64 0.53 6.90
CA ARG A 37 9.21 -0.24 5.79
C ARG A 37 9.38 0.59 4.51
N LEU A 38 8.43 1.48 4.20
CA LEU A 38 8.58 2.42 3.07
C LEU A 38 9.79 3.35 3.26
N LYS A 39 9.98 3.88 4.46
CA LYS A 39 11.12 4.76 4.79
C LYS A 39 12.47 4.03 4.76
N GLU A 40 12.50 2.75 5.08
CA GLU A 40 13.71 1.93 4.94
C GLU A 40 14.06 1.73 3.45
N THR A 41 13.05 1.56 2.60
CA THR A 41 13.23 1.32 1.15
C THR A 41 13.69 2.58 0.38
N THR A 42 13.52 3.78 0.94
CA THR A 42 14.06 5.03 0.33
C THR A 42 15.58 5.12 0.31
N ASN A 43 16.29 4.39 1.17
CA ASN A 43 17.75 4.43 1.26
C ASN A 43 18.35 3.38 0.30
N LEU A 44 18.33 3.69 -0.99
CA LEU A 44 18.92 2.83 -2.02
C LEU A 44 20.44 3.08 -2.10
N ASP A 45 21.23 2.02 -1.96
CA ASP A 45 22.70 2.04 -2.03
C ASP A 45 23.20 2.01 -3.49
N ASP A 46 24.46 2.35 -3.75
CA ASP A 46 25.05 2.51 -5.09
C ASP A 46 25.59 1.19 -5.70
N SER A 47 25.30 0.05 -5.07
CA SER A 47 25.67 -1.28 -5.59
C SER A 47 24.48 -1.99 -6.22
N LEU A 48 24.65 -2.50 -7.46
CA LEU A 48 23.64 -3.29 -8.15
C LEU A 48 23.20 -4.53 -7.34
N GLU A 49 24.13 -5.19 -6.64
CA GLU A 49 23.81 -6.35 -5.79
C GLU A 49 22.88 -5.96 -4.63
N VAL A 50 23.18 -4.84 -3.97
CA VAL A 50 22.37 -4.32 -2.86
C VAL A 50 21.00 -3.84 -3.35
N LEU A 51 20.95 -3.21 -4.53
CA LEU A 51 19.69 -2.78 -5.17
C LEU A 51 18.80 -3.97 -5.53
N LEU A 52 19.37 -5.06 -6.06
CA LEU A 52 18.61 -6.28 -6.36
C LEU A 52 18.04 -6.93 -5.09
N GLN A 53 18.83 -6.97 -4.02
CA GLN A 53 18.38 -7.46 -2.73
C GLN A 53 17.28 -6.58 -2.13
N ALA A 54 17.43 -5.25 -2.21
CA ALA A 54 16.41 -4.30 -1.76
C ALA A 54 15.11 -4.44 -2.58
N GLN A 55 15.20 -4.63 -3.90
CA GLN A 55 14.04 -4.89 -4.74
C GLN A 55 13.32 -6.18 -4.33
N LYS A 56 14.07 -7.25 -4.04
CA LYS A 56 13.47 -8.51 -3.58
C LYS A 56 12.70 -8.33 -2.26
N GLN A 57 13.32 -7.68 -1.28
CA GLN A 57 12.70 -7.38 0.01
C GLN A 57 11.47 -6.49 -0.16
N PHE A 58 11.55 -5.47 -1.04
CA PHE A 58 10.42 -4.62 -1.35
C PHE A 58 9.26 -5.41 -1.98
N LYS A 59 9.52 -6.35 -2.89
CA LYS A 59 8.46 -7.20 -3.48
C LYS A 59 7.73 -8.03 -2.42
N GLU A 60 8.45 -8.60 -1.47
CA GLU A 60 7.83 -9.34 -0.35
C GLU A 60 6.95 -8.43 0.51
N PHE A 61 7.42 -7.21 0.79
CA PHE A 61 6.65 -6.19 1.49
C PHE A 61 5.42 -5.72 0.69
N ASP A 62 5.59 -5.46 -0.61
CA ASP A 62 4.56 -4.94 -1.52
C ASP A 62 3.36 -5.89 -1.63
N LEU A 63 3.59 -7.20 -1.60
CA LEU A 63 2.53 -8.20 -1.56
C LEU A 63 1.63 -8.03 -0.32
N VAL A 64 2.24 -7.87 0.85
CA VAL A 64 1.51 -7.67 2.11
C VAL A 64 0.83 -6.30 2.12
N ALA A 65 1.54 -5.25 1.71
CA ALA A 65 1.02 -3.90 1.65
C ALA A 65 -0.20 -3.79 0.72
N SER A 66 -0.13 -4.42 -0.45
CA SER A 66 -1.22 -4.45 -1.42
C SER A 66 -2.48 -5.13 -0.87
N GLU A 67 -2.32 -6.17 -0.05
CA GLU A 67 -3.46 -6.83 0.61
C GLU A 67 -4.12 -5.92 1.65
N TYR A 68 -3.33 -5.21 2.46
CA TYR A 68 -3.88 -4.20 3.39
C TYR A 68 -4.57 -3.05 2.65
N CYS A 69 -3.97 -2.57 1.55
CA CYS A 69 -4.59 -1.55 0.70
C CYS A 69 -5.95 -2.03 0.17
N LYS A 70 -5.99 -3.25 -0.37
CA LYS A 70 -7.22 -3.85 -0.89
C LYS A 70 -8.29 -3.99 0.19
N ARG A 71 -7.93 -4.51 1.37
CA ARG A 71 -8.86 -4.65 2.51
C ARG A 71 -9.44 -3.30 2.95
N GLY A 72 -8.61 -2.26 3.01
CA GLY A 72 -9.05 -0.88 3.31
C GLY A 72 -10.02 -0.34 2.26
N GLN A 73 -9.72 -0.55 0.97
CA GLN A 73 -10.58 -0.12 -0.14
C GLN A 73 -11.93 -0.85 -0.15
N GLU A 74 -11.95 -2.15 0.16
CA GLU A 74 -13.19 -2.91 0.31
C GLU A 74 -14.04 -2.38 1.48
N ALA A 75 -13.42 -1.99 2.59
CA ALA A 75 -14.09 -1.37 3.72
C ALA A 75 -14.69 0.02 3.35
N LEU A 76 -13.97 0.85 2.60
CA LEU A 76 -14.48 2.13 2.07
C LEU A 76 -15.65 1.93 1.11
N LYS A 77 -15.59 0.92 0.24
CA LYS A 77 -16.69 0.60 -0.68
C LYS A 77 -17.97 0.21 0.07
N LYS A 78 -17.86 -0.54 1.17
CA LYS A 78 -19.00 -0.89 2.04
C LYS A 78 -19.55 0.34 2.75
N LYS A 79 -18.69 1.24 3.23
CA LYS A 79 -19.10 2.54 3.81
C LYS A 79 -19.95 3.37 2.84
N ASN A 80 -19.56 3.48 1.57
CA ASN A 80 -20.32 4.29 0.59
C ASN A 80 -21.76 3.78 0.36
N GLN A 81 -22.04 2.53 0.71
CA GLN A 81 -23.40 1.96 0.66
C GLN A 81 -24.26 2.37 1.86
N TRP A 82 -23.67 2.98 2.89
CA TRP A 82 -24.35 3.37 4.13
C TRP A 82 -24.61 4.88 4.25
N GLU A 83 -24.17 5.69 3.29
CA GLU A 83 -24.38 7.15 3.32
C GLU A 83 -25.86 7.56 3.33
N ASP A 84 -26.76 6.66 2.88
CA ASP A 84 -28.20 6.87 2.84
C ASP A 84 -28.93 6.65 4.19
N PHE A 85 -28.24 6.18 5.25
CA PHE A 85 -28.86 5.86 6.54
C PHE A 85 -28.58 6.94 7.61
N SER A 86 -29.65 7.50 8.21
CA SER A 86 -29.56 8.63 9.15
C SER A 86 -29.42 8.22 10.64
N PHE A 87 -28.61 7.22 10.98
CA PHE A 87 -28.84 6.52 12.26
C PHE A 87 -28.11 7.03 13.52
N VAL A 88 -26.90 7.60 13.51
CA VAL A 88 -26.21 8.05 14.74
C VAL A 88 -25.16 9.12 14.41
N ASP A 89 -24.99 10.14 15.29
CA ASP A 89 -23.98 11.21 15.31
C ASP A 89 -22.96 11.18 14.14
N VAL A 90 -23.48 11.48 12.95
CA VAL A 90 -22.81 11.17 11.67
C VAL A 90 -21.55 12.02 11.50
N HIS A 91 -21.43 13.13 12.22
CA HIS A 91 -20.36 14.10 12.03
C HIS A 91 -19.03 13.64 12.64
N SER A 92 -19.04 13.17 13.90
CA SER A 92 -17.82 12.69 14.56
C SER A 92 -17.29 11.40 13.92
N TYR A 93 -18.21 10.54 13.46
CA TYR A 93 -17.87 9.32 12.75
C TYR A 93 -17.38 9.57 11.31
N ARG A 94 -18.04 10.45 10.55
CA ARG A 94 -17.61 10.85 9.20
C ARG A 94 -16.22 11.47 9.21
N ALA A 95 -15.90 12.30 10.20
CA ALA A 95 -14.57 12.89 10.34
C ALA A 95 -13.49 11.82 10.54
N LYS A 96 -13.71 10.84 11.43
CA LYS A 96 -12.78 9.71 11.64
C LYS A 96 -12.60 8.87 10.37
N LEU A 97 -13.70 8.62 9.65
CA LEU A 97 -13.66 7.87 8.40
C LEU A 97 -12.90 8.61 7.30
N GLN A 98 -13.05 9.93 7.20
CA GLN A 98 -12.28 10.73 6.27
C GLN A 98 -10.78 10.60 6.56
N THR A 99 -10.38 10.63 7.85
CA THR A 99 -8.98 10.40 8.23
C THR A 99 -8.45 9.04 7.79
N TYR A 100 -9.26 7.97 7.87
CA TYR A 100 -8.86 6.65 7.38
C TYR A 100 -8.72 6.61 5.85
N GLU A 101 -9.63 7.26 5.14
CA GLU A 101 -9.61 7.36 3.68
C GLU A 101 -8.36 8.11 3.20
N ASP A 102 -8.09 9.29 3.77
CA ASP A 102 -6.93 10.11 3.47
C ASP A 102 -5.61 9.35 3.75
N GLN A 103 -5.53 8.67 4.92
CA GLN A 103 -4.35 7.89 5.30
C GLN A 103 -4.11 6.71 4.35
N LEU A 104 -5.18 6.02 3.94
CA LEU A 104 -5.08 4.89 3.04
C LEU A 104 -4.66 5.32 1.63
N GLU A 105 -5.26 6.40 1.12
CA GLU A 105 -4.90 6.97 -0.18
C GLU A 105 -3.43 7.41 -0.20
N GLU A 106 -3.01 8.18 0.81
CA GLU A 106 -1.61 8.62 0.95
C GLU A 106 -0.64 7.43 0.94
N PHE A 107 -0.96 6.38 1.70
CA PHE A 107 -0.13 5.18 1.76
C PHE A 107 -0.09 4.43 0.42
N CYS A 108 -1.22 4.26 -0.26
CA CYS A 108 -1.28 3.65 -1.59
C CYS A 108 -0.40 4.41 -2.59
N THR A 109 -0.50 5.75 -2.63
CA THR A 109 0.33 6.59 -3.50
C THR A 109 1.81 6.40 -3.20
N GLN A 110 2.21 6.44 -1.92
CA GLN A 110 3.62 6.24 -1.53
C GLN A 110 4.14 4.84 -1.90
N LEU A 111 3.30 3.82 -1.77
CA LEU A 111 3.63 2.45 -2.17
C LEU A 111 3.87 2.35 -3.68
N ASP A 112 2.99 2.96 -4.48
CA ASP A 112 3.08 2.98 -5.94
C ASP A 112 4.33 3.74 -6.43
N GLU A 113 4.58 4.92 -5.86
CA GLU A 113 5.78 5.72 -6.15
C GLU A 113 7.05 4.93 -5.81
N THR A 114 7.08 4.26 -4.65
CA THR A 114 8.22 3.46 -4.23
C THR A 114 8.42 2.26 -5.15
N ARG A 115 7.34 1.58 -5.55
CA ARG A 115 7.39 0.47 -6.52
C ARG A 115 7.99 0.93 -7.84
N HIS A 116 7.56 2.10 -8.33
CA HIS A 116 8.09 2.65 -9.58
C HIS A 116 9.57 2.98 -9.45
N ARG A 117 9.96 3.69 -8.38
CA ARG A 117 11.35 4.08 -8.12
C ARG A 117 12.28 2.87 -8.05
N VAL A 118 11.94 1.86 -7.24
CA VAL A 118 12.76 0.65 -7.07
C VAL A 118 12.92 -0.10 -8.40
N CYS A 119 11.85 -0.24 -9.19
CA CYS A 119 11.91 -0.89 -10.50
C CYS A 119 12.81 -0.12 -11.47
N GLU A 120 12.65 1.20 -11.57
CA GLU A 120 13.43 2.02 -12.50
C GLU A 120 14.91 2.12 -12.10
N THR A 121 15.23 2.25 -10.81
CA THR A 121 16.63 2.26 -10.34
C THR A 121 17.36 0.96 -10.71
N VAL A 122 16.72 -0.20 -10.49
CA VAL A 122 17.33 -1.50 -10.86
C VAL A 122 17.54 -1.59 -12.37
N ARG A 123 16.55 -1.21 -13.18
CA ARG A 123 16.66 -1.23 -14.65
C ARG A 123 17.83 -0.37 -15.15
N LEU A 124 18.02 0.81 -14.57
CA LEU A 124 19.09 1.72 -14.92
C LEU A 124 20.47 1.13 -14.60
N TYR A 125 20.63 0.53 -13.42
CA TYR A 125 21.91 -0.07 -13.02
C TYR A 125 22.24 -1.35 -13.82
N GLU A 126 21.24 -2.18 -14.11
CA GLU A 126 21.42 -3.33 -15.03
C GLU A 126 21.85 -2.88 -16.42
N PHE A 127 21.34 -1.74 -16.90
CA PHE A 127 21.77 -1.17 -18.17
C PHE A 127 23.23 -0.74 -18.13
N PHE A 128 23.67 0.00 -17.10
CA PHE A 128 25.07 0.39 -16.95
C PHE A 128 26.00 -0.81 -16.86
N ASP A 129 25.60 -1.86 -16.14
CA ASP A 129 26.39 -3.07 -16.02
C ASP A 129 26.58 -3.77 -17.37
N LYS A 130 25.51 -3.89 -18.17
CA LYS A 130 25.59 -4.45 -19.54
C LYS A 130 26.50 -3.63 -20.45
N VAL A 131 26.42 -2.30 -20.39
CA VAL A 131 27.31 -1.42 -21.18
C VAL A 131 28.76 -1.60 -20.76
N ARG A 132 29.04 -1.63 -19.46
CA ARG A 132 30.39 -1.87 -18.91
C ARG A 132 30.96 -3.21 -19.38
N GLN A 133 30.18 -4.28 -19.31
CA GLN A 133 30.59 -5.59 -19.80
C GLN A 133 30.90 -5.57 -21.31
N GLY A 134 30.06 -4.91 -22.11
CA GLY A 134 30.28 -4.76 -23.55
C GLY A 134 31.55 -3.98 -23.90
N ILE A 135 31.87 -2.92 -23.16
CA ILE A 135 33.12 -2.16 -23.34
C ILE A 135 34.34 -3.03 -23.03
N CYS A 136 34.33 -3.80 -21.92
CA CYS A 136 35.43 -4.70 -21.58
C CYS A 136 35.71 -5.72 -22.71
N LEU A 137 34.65 -6.31 -23.30
CA LEU A 137 34.79 -7.26 -24.41
C LEU A 137 35.40 -6.62 -25.68
N MET A 138 35.10 -5.35 -25.95
CA MET A 138 35.71 -4.63 -27.08
C MET A 138 37.20 -4.30 -26.83
N GLU A 139 37.58 -3.96 -25.59
CA GLU A 139 38.99 -3.71 -25.25
C GLU A 139 39.86 -4.97 -25.30
N GLU A 140 39.30 -6.13 -24.94
CA GLU A 140 39.98 -7.42 -25.04
C GLU A 140 40.10 -7.90 -26.49
N GLY A 141 39.08 -7.67 -27.32
CA GLY A 141 39.11 -8.01 -28.75
C GLY A 141 40.03 -7.14 -29.60
N VAL A 142 40.37 -5.92 -29.16
CA VAL A 142 41.32 -5.02 -29.85
C VAL A 142 42.78 -5.31 -29.49
N LYS A 143 43.03 -6.10 -28.44
CA LYS A 143 44.38 -6.51 -28.00
C LYS A 143 44.83 -7.87 -28.56
N SER A 144 44.02 -8.52 -29.39
CA SER A 144 44.33 -9.83 -30.01
C SER A 144 44.56 -9.71 -31.50
#